data_AF-A0A9W7YPQ9-F1
#
_entry.id   AF-A0A9W7YPQ9-F1
#
_cell.length_a   1.000
_cell.length_b   1.000
_cell.length_c   1.000
_cell.angle_alpha   90.00
_cell.angle_beta   90.00
_cell.angle_gamma   90.00
#
_symmetry.space_group_name_H-M   'P 1'
#
loop_
_entity.id
_entity.type
_entity.pdbx_description
1 polymer ?
#
loop_
_entity_poly.entity_id
_entity_poly.type
_entity_poly.pdbx_seq_one_letter_code
_entity_poly.pdbx_strand_id
1 'polypeptide(L)'
;MAMVETPVERGTFTVIDHDDGSQEVEEHVEFMKLAIMQAQMAAPNDRAFNTGVLIVSGRQPISSGHSRDAHVPEQHAAAAALARARNGAHARMLAGSTLYTTMEPCSSPMFAKIPCTTRIINAQVQRVVIGVKEPDSFVNCRGVDTLCAAGIEVVHLLILQEECLKTNIHLLT
;
A
#
# COMPACT_ATOMS: atom_id res chain seq x y z
N MET A 1 -36.67 0.51 -2.87
CA MET A 1 -35.96 0.67 -4.15
C MET A 1 -34.79 -0.29 -4.13
N ALA A 2 -34.79 -1.31 -4.99
CA ALA A 2 -33.61 -2.15 -5.17
C ALA A 2 -32.52 -1.27 -5.80
N MET A 3 -31.38 -1.14 -5.13
CA MET A 3 -30.19 -0.50 -5.72
C MET A 3 -29.73 -1.43 -6.84
N VAL A 4 -29.80 -0.97 -8.07
CA VAL A 4 -29.18 -1.66 -9.21
C VAL A 4 -27.67 -1.54 -8.98
N GLU A 5 -27.04 -2.59 -8.47
CA GLU A 5 -25.58 -2.66 -8.40
C GLU A 5 -25.07 -2.76 -9.84
N THR A 6 -24.57 -1.64 -10.38
CA THR A 6 -23.79 -1.65 -11.61
C THR A 6 -22.56 -2.53 -11.39
N PRO A 7 -22.27 -3.51 -12.27
CA PRO A 7 -21.08 -4.33 -12.16
C PRO A 7 -19.84 -3.42 -12.15
N VAL A 8 -19.04 -3.50 -11.09
CA VAL A 8 -17.72 -2.86 -11.06
C VAL A 8 -16.79 -3.74 -11.91
N GLU A 9 -16.14 -3.16 -12.90
CA GLU A 9 -15.12 -3.87 -13.68
C GLU A 9 -13.97 -4.27 -12.76
N ARG A 10 -13.54 -5.54 -12.84
CA ARG A 10 -12.46 -6.05 -11.98
C ARG A 10 -11.14 -5.37 -12.37
N GLY A 11 -10.39 -4.94 -11.37
CA GLY A 11 -9.04 -4.40 -11.55
C GLY A 11 -8.05 -5.47 -11.99
N THR A 12 -6.89 -5.04 -12.46
CA THR A 12 -5.82 -5.90 -12.95
C THR A 12 -4.81 -6.25 -11.86
N PHE A 13 -4.04 -7.31 -12.09
CA PHE A 13 -2.85 -7.65 -11.31
C PHE A 13 -1.69 -7.86 -12.28
N THR A 14 -0.65 -7.04 -12.16
CA THR A 14 0.54 -7.08 -13.02
C THR A 14 1.78 -7.28 -12.16
N VAL A 15 2.76 -8.03 -12.65
CA VAL A 15 4.06 -8.22 -11.99
C VAL A 15 5.14 -7.57 -12.83
N ILE A 16 6.00 -6.78 -12.18
CA ILE A 16 7.22 -6.20 -12.76
C ILE A 16 8.40 -6.88 -12.08
N ASP A 17 9.04 -7.82 -12.79
CA ASP A 17 10.11 -8.68 -12.30
C ASP A 17 11.49 -8.38 -12.92
N HIS A 18 11.55 -7.45 -13.87
CA HIS A 18 12.79 -6.90 -14.42
C HIS A 18 12.60 -5.41 -14.77
N ASP A 19 13.72 -4.69 -14.85
CA ASP A 19 13.76 -3.34 -15.41
C ASP A 19 13.86 -3.44 -16.93
N ASP A 20 12.83 -2.95 -17.63
CA ASP A 20 12.77 -2.93 -19.09
C ASP A 20 13.24 -1.59 -19.69
N GLY A 21 13.72 -0.66 -18.85
CA GLY A 21 14.14 0.69 -19.25
C GLY A 21 12.98 1.64 -19.56
N SER A 22 11.74 1.25 -19.26
CA SER A 22 10.57 2.13 -19.43
C SER A 22 10.50 3.19 -18.33
N GLN A 23 9.96 4.35 -18.70
CA GLN A 23 9.72 5.43 -17.74
C GLN A 23 8.75 5.00 -16.61
N GLU A 24 7.81 4.11 -16.90
CA GLU A 24 6.86 3.61 -15.90
C GLU A 24 7.56 2.79 -14.81
N VAL A 25 8.46 1.87 -15.20
CA VAL A 25 9.23 1.08 -14.24
C VAL A 25 10.17 1.99 -13.42
N GLU A 26 10.84 2.94 -14.06
CA GLU A 26 11.69 3.92 -13.37
C GLU A 26 10.90 4.72 -12.32
N GLU A 27 9.72 5.25 -12.68
CA GLU A 27 8.83 5.97 -11.76
C GLU A 27 8.39 5.09 -10.58
N HIS A 28 8.01 3.85 -10.84
CA HIS A 28 7.62 2.92 -9.77
C HIS A 28 8.77 2.64 -8.81
N VAL A 29 9.99 2.47 -9.33
CA VAL A 29 11.20 2.29 -8.53
C VAL A 29 11.49 3.53 -7.66
N GLU A 30 11.40 4.73 -8.23
CA GLU A 30 11.60 6.00 -7.50
C GLU A 30 10.63 6.14 -6.34
N PHE A 31 9.32 5.97 -6.60
CA PHE A 31 8.30 6.14 -5.57
C PHE A 31 8.32 5.02 -4.53
N MET A 32 8.62 3.78 -4.93
CA MET A 32 8.78 2.69 -3.97
C MET A 32 9.99 2.90 -3.05
N LYS A 33 11.11 3.44 -3.55
CA LYS A 33 12.26 3.80 -2.71
C LYS A 33 11.89 4.82 -1.62
N LEU A 34 11.04 5.79 -1.94
CA LEU A 34 10.51 6.73 -0.95
C LEU A 34 9.59 6.04 0.07
N ALA A 35 8.78 5.07 -0.34
CA ALA A 35 8.00 4.25 0.59
C ALA A 35 8.89 3.39 1.50
N ILE A 36 10.00 2.86 0.98
CA ILE A 36 11.02 2.15 1.79
C ILE A 36 11.65 3.07 2.83
N MET A 37 11.97 4.32 2.48
CA MET A 37 12.47 5.30 3.45
C MET A 37 11.46 5.53 4.59
N GLN A 38 10.15 5.49 4.31
CA GLN A 38 9.14 5.53 5.38
C GLN A 38 9.20 4.27 6.25
N ALA A 39 9.29 3.08 5.65
CA ALA A 39 9.39 1.83 6.42
C ALA A 39 10.59 1.82 7.39
N GLN A 40 11.71 2.44 7.01
CA GLN A 40 12.91 2.58 7.83
C GLN A 40 12.71 3.47 9.07
N MET A 41 11.69 4.32 9.10
CA MET A 41 11.37 5.14 10.27
C MET A 41 10.65 4.35 11.36
N ALA A 42 10.07 3.19 11.05
CA ALA A 42 9.36 2.37 12.01
C ALA A 42 10.34 1.67 12.96
N ALA A 43 10.06 1.76 14.27
CA ALA A 43 10.81 0.98 15.25
C ALA A 43 10.59 -0.53 15.03
N PRO A 44 11.66 -1.35 15.09
CA PRO A 44 11.56 -2.80 14.98
C PRO A 44 10.57 -3.40 15.98
N ASN A 45 9.92 -4.49 15.56
CA ASN A 45 8.97 -5.24 16.37
C ASN A 45 9.03 -6.72 15.97
N ASP A 46 8.93 -7.63 16.95
CA ASP A 46 9.04 -9.08 16.74
C ASP A 46 7.73 -9.76 16.32
N ARG A 47 6.64 -8.99 16.22
CA ARG A 47 5.28 -9.51 15.94
C ARG A 47 4.57 -8.77 14.82
N ALA A 48 5.21 -7.78 14.20
CA ALA A 48 4.62 -6.96 13.17
C ALA A 48 5.68 -6.38 12.24
N PHE A 49 5.42 -6.46 10.94
CA PHE A 49 6.30 -5.89 9.93
C PHE A 49 6.45 -4.36 10.08
N ASN A 50 7.66 -3.86 9.79
CA ASN A 50 7.96 -2.49 9.42
C ASN A 50 7.46 -2.26 7.99
N THR A 51 6.43 -1.44 7.85
CA THR A 51 5.85 -1.10 6.53
C THR A 51 5.89 0.39 6.30
N GLY A 52 6.02 0.77 5.03
CA GLY A 52 6.03 2.15 4.58
C GLY A 52 5.05 2.36 3.42
N VAL A 53 4.52 3.57 3.33
CA VAL A 53 3.57 3.98 2.29
C VAL A 53 3.88 5.37 1.78
N LEU A 54 3.76 5.54 0.47
CA LEU A 54 3.72 6.81 -0.23
C LEU A 54 2.43 6.88 -1.06
N ILE A 55 1.73 8.01 -1.01
CA ILE A 55 0.58 8.29 -1.87
C ILE A 55 0.96 9.40 -2.84
N VAL A 56 0.74 9.15 -4.13
CA VAL A 56 1.15 10.02 -5.23
C VAL A 56 -0.06 10.30 -6.12
N SER A 57 -0.25 11.57 -6.50
CA SER A 57 -1.25 11.96 -7.49
C SER A 57 -0.54 12.51 -8.71
N GLY A 58 -0.70 11.85 -9.87
CA GLY A 58 0.17 12.07 -11.03
C GLY A 58 1.62 11.76 -10.67
N ARG A 59 2.48 12.79 -10.64
CA ARG A 59 3.89 12.70 -10.20
C ARG A 59 4.17 13.38 -8.86
N GLN A 60 3.14 13.87 -8.17
CA GLN A 60 3.29 14.62 -6.92
C GLN A 60 3.04 13.71 -5.72
N PRO A 61 4.03 13.49 -4.84
CA PRO A 61 3.79 12.92 -3.52
C PRO A 61 2.86 13.82 -2.71
N ILE A 62 1.73 13.27 -2.25
CA ILE A 62 0.71 14.01 -1.50
C ILE A 62 0.64 13.61 -0.02
N SER A 63 1.09 12.40 0.32
CA SER A 63 1.15 11.92 1.70
C SER A 63 2.07 10.72 1.86
N SER A 64 2.51 10.46 3.08
CA SER A 64 3.32 9.30 3.43
C SER A 64 3.00 8.81 4.85
N GLY A 65 3.38 7.57 5.15
CA GLY A 65 3.21 6.99 6.47
C GLY A 65 4.02 5.73 6.67
N HIS A 66 4.29 5.41 7.93
CA HIS A 66 4.95 4.18 8.34
C HIS A 66 4.16 3.51 9.46
N SER A 67 4.38 2.20 9.64
CA SER A 67 3.72 1.45 10.72
C SER A 67 4.19 1.94 12.09
N ARG A 68 3.28 1.94 13.08
CA ARG A 68 3.55 2.34 14.47
C ARG A 68 4.07 3.77 14.62
N ASP A 69 3.68 4.66 13.71
CA ASP A 69 3.99 6.08 13.79
C ASP A 69 3.32 6.71 15.03
N ALA A 70 4.12 7.22 15.96
CA ALA A 70 3.65 7.75 17.24
C ALA A 70 2.82 9.05 17.12
N HIS A 71 2.83 9.69 15.95
CA HIS A 71 2.12 10.95 15.72
C HIS A 71 0.68 10.75 15.21
N VAL A 72 0.25 9.51 14.96
CA VAL A 72 -1.10 9.18 14.51
C VAL A 72 -1.65 7.97 15.28
N PRO A 73 -2.97 7.86 15.47
CA PRO A 73 -3.55 6.69 16.14
C PRO A 73 -3.47 5.42 15.27
N GLU A 74 -3.40 5.56 13.95
CA GLU A 74 -3.27 4.45 13.01
C GLU A 74 -1.94 3.70 13.15
N GLN A 75 -2.04 2.38 13.36
CA GLN A 75 -0.86 1.53 13.55
C GLN A 75 -0.24 1.03 12.24
N HIS A 76 -0.98 1.06 11.12
CA HIS A 76 -0.52 0.58 9.82
C HIS A 76 -0.15 1.73 8.91
N ALA A 77 0.91 1.58 8.12
CA ALA A 77 1.43 2.61 7.23
C ALA A 77 0.37 3.17 6.26
N ALA A 78 -0.41 2.30 5.61
CA ALA A 78 -1.46 2.73 4.68
C ALA A 78 -2.57 3.50 5.41
N ALA A 79 -2.95 3.06 6.62
CA ALA A 79 -3.96 3.75 7.40
C ALA A 79 -3.46 5.15 7.84
N ALA A 80 -2.20 5.26 8.29
CA ALA A 80 -1.55 6.51 8.66
C ALA A 80 -1.46 7.49 7.48
N ALA A 81 -0.95 7.02 6.32
CA ALA A 81 -0.83 7.85 5.12
C ALA A 81 -2.19 8.34 4.62
N LEU A 82 -3.22 7.48 4.60
CA LEU A 82 -4.57 7.87 4.20
C LEU A 82 -5.21 8.86 5.18
N ALA A 83 -5.00 8.67 6.49
CA ALA A 83 -5.50 9.61 7.50
C ALA A 83 -4.86 10.99 7.34
N ARG A 84 -3.55 11.05 7.09
CA ARG A 84 -2.83 12.29 6.80
C ARG A 84 -3.31 12.94 5.51
N ALA A 85 -3.43 12.17 4.42
CA ALA A 85 -3.89 12.68 3.14
C ALA A 85 -5.28 13.33 3.24
N ARG A 86 -6.22 12.67 3.93
CA ARG A 86 -7.60 13.17 4.12
C ARG A 86 -7.67 14.47 4.91
N ASN A 87 -6.77 14.67 5.86
CA ASN A 87 -6.73 15.85 6.71
C ASN A 87 -5.74 16.92 6.22
N GLY A 88 -5.06 16.67 5.10
CA GLY A 88 -4.02 17.53 4.54
C GLY A 88 -4.52 18.45 3.41
N ALA A 89 -3.63 19.36 2.97
CA ALA A 89 -3.92 20.31 1.90
C ALA A 89 -4.29 19.66 0.55
N HIS A 90 -3.86 18.41 0.32
CA HIS A 90 -4.07 17.67 -0.92
C HIS A 90 -5.21 16.65 -0.85
N ALA A 91 -6.13 16.76 0.12
CA ALA A 91 -7.20 15.77 0.32
C ALA A 91 -8.03 15.46 -0.94
N ARG A 92 -8.26 16.47 -1.79
CA ARG A 92 -9.00 16.30 -3.07
C ARG A 92 -8.25 15.52 -4.14
N MET A 93 -6.93 15.36 -3.99
CA MET A 93 -6.07 14.63 -4.92
C MET A 93 -5.95 13.15 -4.58
N LEU A 94 -6.61 12.71 -3.50
CA LEU A 94 -6.55 11.33 -3.03
C LEU A 94 -7.35 10.37 -3.94
N ALA A 95 -8.52 10.80 -4.42
CA ALA A 95 -9.27 10.04 -5.41
C ALA A 95 -8.51 10.03 -6.74
N GLY A 96 -8.36 8.85 -7.35
CA GLY A 96 -7.56 8.66 -8.55
C GLY A 96 -6.05 8.61 -8.33
N SER A 97 -5.58 8.62 -7.07
CA SER A 97 -4.15 8.53 -6.75
C SER A 97 -3.60 7.10 -6.90
N THR A 98 -2.26 7.01 -6.89
CA THR A 98 -1.51 5.76 -6.77
C THR A 98 -0.94 5.65 -5.35
N LEU A 99 -1.15 4.50 -4.71
CA LEU A 99 -0.58 4.18 -3.41
C LEU A 99 0.54 3.16 -3.55
N TYR A 100 1.75 3.57 -3.20
CA TYR A 100 2.93 2.71 -3.11
C TYR A 100 3.08 2.19 -1.70
N THR A 101 3.24 0.88 -1.53
CA THR A 101 3.44 0.26 -0.22
C THR A 101 4.47 -0.85 -0.26
N THR A 102 5.30 -0.92 0.77
CA THR A 102 6.38 -1.91 0.85
C THR A 102 5.87 -3.33 1.12
N MET A 103 4.62 -3.50 1.56
CA MET A 103 4.01 -4.77 1.91
C MET A 103 2.55 -4.77 1.49
N GLU A 104 2.02 -5.92 1.07
CA GLU A 104 0.62 -6.10 0.72
C GLU A 104 -0.32 -5.54 1.82
N PRO A 105 -1.32 -4.70 1.48
CA PRO A 105 -2.24 -4.17 2.47
C PRO A 105 -3.10 -5.26 3.12
N CYS A 106 -3.21 -5.23 4.45
CA CYS A 106 -4.04 -6.19 5.16
C CYS A 106 -5.52 -6.16 4.70
N SER A 107 -6.09 -7.35 4.48
CA SER A 107 -7.45 -7.55 3.97
C SER A 107 -8.47 -7.94 5.04
N SER A 108 -8.02 -8.35 6.21
CA SER A 108 -8.87 -8.86 7.29
C SER A 108 -8.84 -7.92 8.49
N PRO A 109 -9.98 -7.69 9.16
CA PRO A 109 -10.01 -6.86 10.35
C PRO A 109 -9.28 -7.58 11.49
N MET A 110 -8.22 -6.97 12.01
CA MET A 110 -7.62 -7.38 13.28
C MET A 110 -8.17 -6.52 14.41
N PHE A 111 -8.61 -7.16 15.50
CA PHE A 111 -9.07 -6.47 16.72
C PHE A 111 -10.07 -5.34 16.45
N ALA A 112 -11.08 -5.59 15.60
CA ALA A 112 -12.12 -4.63 15.20
C ALA A 112 -11.63 -3.38 14.44
N LYS A 113 -10.38 -3.36 13.94
CA LYS A 113 -9.88 -2.28 13.07
C LYS A 113 -10.33 -2.48 11.62
N ILE A 114 -10.66 -1.38 10.95
CA ILE A 114 -10.97 -1.36 9.52
C ILE A 114 -9.71 -1.81 8.73
N PRO A 115 -9.81 -2.82 7.83
CA PRO A 115 -8.70 -3.27 7.00
C PRO A 115 -8.10 -2.15 6.14
N CYS A 116 -6.80 -2.26 5.83
CA CYS A 116 -6.15 -1.32 4.94
C CYS A 116 -6.77 -1.33 3.54
N THR A 117 -7.14 -2.50 3.00
CA THR A 117 -7.84 -2.58 1.71
C THR A 117 -9.15 -1.80 1.70
N THR A 118 -9.98 -1.94 2.75
CA THR A 118 -11.24 -1.18 2.89
C THR A 118 -10.98 0.33 2.94
N ARG A 119 -9.93 0.78 3.64
CA ARG A 119 -9.55 2.19 3.68
C ARG A 119 -9.13 2.73 2.31
N ILE A 120 -8.36 1.94 1.56
CA ILE A 120 -7.88 2.26 0.20
C ILE A 120 -9.06 2.38 -0.76
N ILE A 121 -9.97 1.40 -0.75
CA ILE A 121 -11.19 1.40 -1.57
C ILE A 121 -12.04 2.64 -1.27
N ASN A 122 -12.29 2.92 0.01
CA ASN A 122 -13.06 4.10 0.43
C ASN A 122 -12.36 5.43 0.10
N ALA A 123 -11.05 5.42 -0.12
CA ALA A 123 -10.30 6.59 -0.56
C ALA A 123 -10.32 6.79 -2.09
N GLN A 124 -10.92 5.86 -2.83
CA GLN A 124 -11.00 5.87 -4.29
C GLN A 124 -9.61 5.95 -4.95
N VAL A 125 -8.62 5.28 -4.34
CA VAL A 125 -7.30 5.07 -4.95
C VAL A 125 -7.50 4.24 -6.22
N GLN A 126 -6.86 4.65 -7.32
CA GLN A 126 -7.00 3.98 -8.61
C GLN A 126 -6.02 2.81 -8.75
N ARG A 127 -4.80 2.98 -8.22
CA ARG A 127 -3.72 2.01 -8.36
C ARG A 127 -3.00 1.79 -7.04
N VAL A 128 -2.63 0.54 -6.76
CA VAL A 128 -1.79 0.16 -5.64
C VAL A 128 -0.55 -0.57 -6.15
N VAL A 129 0.63 -0.06 -5.82
CA VAL A 129 1.91 -0.69 -6.16
C VAL A 129 2.49 -1.31 -4.89
N ILE A 130 2.66 -2.64 -4.87
CA ILE A 130 3.20 -3.39 -3.73
C ILE A 130 4.64 -3.84 -4.02
N GLY A 131 5.53 -3.74 -3.03
CA GLY A 131 6.89 -4.30 -3.13
C GLY A 131 6.96 -5.78 -2.76
N VAL A 132 6.20 -6.17 -1.73
CA VAL A 132 6.20 -7.53 -1.19
C VAL A 132 4.76 -8.00 -1.07
N LYS A 133 4.47 -9.19 -1.60
CA LYS A 133 3.24 -9.91 -1.27
C LYS A 133 3.39 -10.49 0.14
N GLU A 134 2.44 -10.25 1.04
CA GLU A 134 2.64 -10.57 2.45
C GLU A 134 2.81 -12.09 2.64
N PRO A 135 3.89 -12.56 3.28
CA PRO A 135 4.09 -14.00 3.51
C PRO A 135 3.02 -14.57 4.44
N ASP A 136 2.65 -15.84 4.24
CA ASP A 136 1.66 -16.55 5.06
C ASP A 136 2.09 -16.76 6.53
N SER A 137 3.27 -16.29 6.93
CA SER A 137 3.85 -16.51 8.26
C SER A 137 3.11 -15.79 9.40
N PHE A 138 2.38 -14.71 9.12
CA PHE A 138 1.65 -13.95 10.15
C PHE A 138 0.14 -13.87 9.91
N VAL A 139 -0.31 -13.81 8.65
CA VAL A 139 -1.73 -13.67 8.27
C VAL A 139 -1.95 -14.31 6.90
N ASN A 140 -3.08 -15.02 6.71
CA ASN A 140 -3.59 -15.31 5.36
C ASN A 140 -4.10 -14.02 4.72
N CYS A 141 -3.21 -13.23 4.12
CA CYS A 141 -3.54 -11.98 3.47
C CYS A 141 -4.19 -12.22 2.10
N ARG A 142 -5.27 -11.49 1.81
CA ARG A 142 -5.96 -11.46 0.51
C ARG A 142 -6.07 -10.02 0.01
N GLY A 143 -5.03 -9.23 0.27
CA GLY A 143 -4.98 -7.81 0.00
C GLY A 143 -5.14 -7.52 -1.48
N VAL A 144 -4.32 -8.16 -2.31
CA VAL A 144 -4.35 -8.08 -3.77
C VAL A 144 -5.73 -8.44 -4.30
N ASP A 145 -6.26 -9.61 -3.93
CA ASP A 145 -7.55 -10.10 -4.42
C ASP A 145 -8.70 -9.14 -4.06
N THR A 146 -8.69 -8.60 -2.84
CA THR A 146 -9.71 -7.65 -2.36
C THR A 146 -9.67 -6.34 -3.15
N LEU A 147 -8.47 -5.83 -3.46
CA LEU A 147 -8.30 -4.60 -4.23
C LEU A 147 -8.70 -4.79 -5.70
N CYS A 148 -8.23 -5.85 -6.35
CA CYS A 148 -8.64 -6.16 -7.73
C CYS A 148 -10.16 -6.36 -7.84
N ALA A 149 -10.79 -7.06 -6.88
CA ALA A 149 -12.24 -7.24 -6.87
C ALA A 149 -13.02 -5.92 -6.76
N ALA A 150 -12.41 -4.87 -6.19
CA ALA A 150 -12.98 -3.53 -6.07
C ALA A 150 -12.66 -2.60 -7.26
N GLY A 151 -12.06 -3.13 -8.34
CA GLY A 151 -11.73 -2.34 -9.53
C GLY A 151 -10.40 -1.60 -9.47
N ILE A 152 -9.57 -1.87 -8.46
CA ILE A 152 -8.26 -1.21 -8.29
C ILE A 152 -7.20 -1.99 -9.07
N GLU A 153 -6.37 -1.27 -9.82
CA GLU A 153 -5.18 -1.83 -10.46
C GLU A 153 -4.12 -2.14 -9.39
N VAL A 154 -3.60 -3.36 -9.39
CA VAL A 154 -2.52 -3.76 -8.48
C VAL A 154 -1.27 -4.12 -9.28
N VAL A 155 -0.15 -3.48 -8.95
CA VAL A 155 1.16 -3.79 -9.54
C VAL A 155 2.07 -4.35 -8.46
N HIS A 156 2.60 -5.55 -8.66
CA HIS A 156 3.66 -6.12 -7.82
C HIS A 156 5.02 -5.79 -8.41
N LEU A 157 5.71 -4.85 -7.78
CA LEU A 157 7.06 -4.42 -8.14
C LEU A 157 8.11 -5.38 -7.58
N LEU A 158 8.13 -6.61 -8.11
CA LEU A 158 8.95 -7.73 -7.65
C LEU A 158 10.46 -7.41 -7.69
N ILE A 159 10.90 -6.55 -8.63
CA ILE A 159 12.30 -6.09 -8.72
C ILE A 159 12.85 -5.41 -7.45
N LEU A 160 11.99 -4.90 -6.55
CA LEU A 160 12.39 -4.28 -5.28
C LEU A 160 11.97 -5.09 -4.05
N GLN A 161 11.59 -6.35 -4.24
CA GLN A 161 11.10 -7.19 -3.12
C GLN A 161 12.16 -7.34 -2.03
N GLU A 162 13.41 -7.62 -2.39
CA GLU A 162 14.49 -7.76 -1.41
C GLU A 162 14.73 -6.47 -0.63
N GLU A 163 14.76 -5.32 -1.32
CA GLU A 163 14.88 -4.01 -0.70
C GLU A 163 13.75 -3.71 0.28
N CYS A 164 12.52 -4.02 -0.08
CA CYS A 164 11.36 -3.86 0.80
C CYS A 164 11.42 -4.77 2.04
N LEU A 165 12.03 -5.96 1.93
CA LEU A 165 12.17 -6.90 3.05
C LEU A 165 13.31 -6.58 4.01
N LYS A 166 14.31 -5.76 3.61
CA LYS A 166 15.49 -5.44 4.45
C LYS A 166 15.13 -4.90 5.84
N THR A 167 14.06 -4.13 5.98
CA THR A 167 13.59 -3.58 7.28
C THR A 167 12.92 -4.62 8.18
N ASN A 168 12.71 -5.83 7.66
CA ASN A 168 11.96 -6.93 8.29
C ASN A 168 12.80 -8.20 8.43
N ILE A 169 14.11 -8.16 8.12
CA ILE A 169 14.98 -9.35 8.16
C ILE A 169 14.93 -10.07 9.51
N HIS A 170 14.78 -9.32 10.61
CA HIS A 170 14.68 -9.85 11.97
C HIS A 170 13.42 -10.69 12.23
N LEU A 171 12.43 -10.66 11.34
CA LEU A 171 11.20 -11.46 11.40
C LEU A 171 11.21 -12.68 10.47
N LEU A 172 12.20 -12.76 9.58
CA LEU A 172 12.27 -13.75 8.50
C LEU A 172 13.33 -14.84 8.74
N THR A 173 14.01 -14.77 9.88
CA THR A 173 14.99 -15.76 10.38
C THR A 173 14.34 -16.67 11.41
#